data_AF-A0A538BB90-F1
#
_entry.id   AF-A0A538BB90-F1
#
_cell.length_a   1.000
_cell.length_b   1.000
_cell.length_c   1.000
_cell.angle_alpha   90.00
_cell.angle_beta   90.00
_cell.angle_gamma   90.00
#
_symmetry.space_group_name_H-M   'P 1'
#
loop_
_entity.id
_entity.type
_entity.pdbx_description
1 polymer ?
#
loop_
_entity_poly.entity_id
_entity_poly.type
_entity_poly.pdbx_seq_one_letter_code
_entity_poly.pdbx_strand_id
1 'polypeptide(L)'
;MTMYYDLYGSREMDIHELQRAVANAIEVSFTRRNNLAYDDYYKADLPDPKSIRVVRNLLSDYGEEEVMEPDFEDRPVLLFVDGFEFAAELEKALMRIPGLELLRRKARPD
;
A
#
# COMPACT_ATOMS: atom_id res chain seq x y z
N MET A 1 19.01 2.70 -11.19
CA MET A 1 18.96 2.18 -9.81
C MET A 1 17.61 1.52 -9.70
N THR A 2 17.57 0.18 -9.79
CA THR A 2 16.32 -0.58 -9.91
C THR A 2 15.46 -0.36 -8.66
N MET A 3 14.41 0.46 -8.78
CA MET A 3 13.48 0.70 -7.69
C MET A 3 12.53 -0.49 -7.60
N TYR A 4 12.49 -1.17 -6.45
CA TYR A 4 11.58 -2.27 -6.22
C TYR A 4 10.28 -1.76 -5.62
N TYR A 5 9.18 -2.18 -6.21
CA TYR A 5 7.84 -1.94 -5.71
C TYR A 5 7.22 -3.27 -5.27
N ASP A 6 6.80 -3.34 -4.01
CA ASP A 6 6.04 -4.45 -3.43
C ASP A 6 4.58 -4.02 -3.21
N LEU A 7 3.66 -4.84 -3.70
CA LEU A 7 2.22 -4.69 -3.53
C LEU A 7 1.72 -5.73 -2.54
N TYR A 8 1.05 -5.28 -1.49
CA TYR A 8 0.33 -6.12 -0.56
C TYR A 8 -1.16 -5.77 -0.57
N GLY A 9 -1.99 -6.67 -0.06
CA GLY A 9 -3.43 -6.40 0.10
C GLY A 9 -4.07 -7.29 1.14
N SER A 10 -5.27 -6.88 1.56
CA SER A 10 -6.08 -7.62 2.53
C SER A 10 -7.49 -7.81 2.01
N ARG A 11 -8.10 -8.95 2.35
CA ARG A 11 -9.53 -9.25 2.11
C ARG A 11 -10.42 -8.75 3.25
N GLU A 12 -9.86 -8.65 4.45
CA GLU A 12 -10.62 -8.54 5.69
C GLU A 12 -10.56 -7.13 6.28
N MET A 13 -9.45 -6.42 6.08
CA MET A 13 -9.25 -5.10 6.63
C MET A 13 -9.83 -4.00 5.74
N ASP A 14 -10.39 -2.97 6.38
CA ASP A 14 -10.63 -1.69 5.72
C ASP A 14 -9.34 -0.83 5.64
N ILE A 15 -9.43 0.33 4.99
CA ILE A 15 -8.30 1.24 4.81
C ILE A 15 -7.72 1.77 6.15
N HIS A 16 -8.56 2.01 7.15
CA HIS A 16 -8.13 2.51 8.45
C HIS A 16 -7.50 1.41 9.30
N GLU A 17 -8.03 0.19 9.25
CA GLU A 17 -7.48 -0.98 9.91
C GLU A 17 -6.11 -1.32 9.37
N LEU A 18 -5.96 -1.40 8.03
CA LEU A 18 -4.67 -1.68 7.42
C LEU A 18 -3.67 -0.55 7.71
N GLN A 19 -4.09 0.72 7.62
CA GLN A 19 -3.23 1.85 7.96
C GLN A 19 -2.71 1.76 9.41
N ARG A 20 -3.57 1.50 10.39
CA ARG A 20 -3.17 1.36 11.79
C ARG A 20 -2.25 0.16 12.01
N ALA A 21 -2.57 -0.98 11.39
CA ALA A 21 -1.75 -2.18 11.50
C ALA A 21 -0.33 -1.96 10.96
N VAL A 22 -0.21 -1.31 9.80
CA VAL A 22 1.10 -0.97 9.20
C VAL A 22 1.83 0.05 10.07
N ALA A 23 1.16 1.13 10.50
CA ALA A 23 1.76 2.14 11.38
C ALA A 23 2.41 1.51 12.63
N ASN A 24 1.71 0.57 13.26
CA ASN A 24 2.19 -0.15 14.43
C ASN A 24 3.31 -1.14 14.10
N ALA A 25 3.23 -1.84 12.96
CA ALA A 25 4.20 -2.88 12.60
C ALA A 25 5.59 -2.32 12.29
N ILE A 26 5.66 -1.11 11.73
CA ILE A 26 6.91 -0.51 11.25
C ILE A 26 7.22 0.84 11.90
N GLU A 27 6.47 1.19 12.95
CA GLU A 27 6.65 2.39 13.78
C GLU A 27 6.71 3.70 12.97
N VAL A 28 5.75 3.88 12.05
CA VAL A 28 5.62 5.10 11.23
C VAL A 28 4.28 5.81 11.45
N SER A 29 4.29 7.12 11.26
CA SER A 29 3.07 7.92 11.17
C SER A 29 2.56 7.96 9.74
N PHE A 30 1.23 8.04 9.58
CA PHE A 30 0.58 8.26 8.30
C PHE A 30 -0.16 9.60 8.30
N THR A 31 -0.04 10.30 7.18
CA THR A 31 -0.86 11.46 6.86
C THR A 31 -1.95 11.05 5.87
N ARG A 32 -3.21 11.37 6.18
CA ARG A 32 -4.32 11.26 5.20
C ARG A 32 -4.10 12.27 4.09
N ARG A 33 -4.24 11.83 2.86
CA ARG A 33 -4.10 12.60 1.63
C ARG A 33 -5.34 12.32 0.79
N ASN A 34 -5.69 13.27 -0.07
CA ASN A 34 -6.69 13.06 -1.09
C ASN A 34 -6.11 13.44 -2.45
N ASN A 35 -6.56 12.79 -3.51
CA ASN A 35 -6.40 13.29 -4.86
C ASN A 35 -7.62 12.87 -5.70
N LEU A 36 -7.74 13.42 -6.90
CA LEU A 36 -8.89 13.14 -7.77
C LEU A 36 -9.02 11.67 -8.16
N ALA A 37 -7.93 10.89 -8.15
CA ALA A 37 -7.93 9.52 -8.67
C ALA A 37 -8.16 8.44 -7.58
N TYR A 38 -7.71 8.66 -6.34
CA TYR A 38 -7.66 7.64 -5.29
C TYR A 38 -8.65 7.90 -4.15
N ASP A 39 -9.49 8.93 -4.24
CA ASP A 39 -10.24 9.46 -3.10
C ASP A 39 -9.28 9.72 -1.92
N ASP A 40 -9.67 9.37 -0.69
CA ASP A 40 -8.80 9.39 0.48
C ASP A 40 -7.84 8.19 0.53
N TYR A 41 -6.55 8.49 0.67
CA TYR A 41 -5.50 7.53 0.92
C TYR A 41 -4.58 7.94 2.07
N TYR A 42 -3.78 7.02 2.58
CA TYR A 42 -2.80 7.29 3.62
C TYR A 42 -1.40 7.14 3.08
N LYS A 43 -0.53 8.13 3.33
CA LYS A 43 0.89 8.06 3.00
C LYS A 43 1.72 8.16 4.27
N ALA A 44 2.68 7.25 4.44
CA ALA A 44 3.62 7.28 5.55
C ALA A 44 4.56 8.49 5.45
N ASP A 45 4.88 9.11 6.58
CA ASP A 45 5.79 10.26 6.65
C ASP A 45 7.24 9.78 6.64
N LEU A 46 7.75 9.46 5.45
CA LEU A 46 9.08 8.91 5.21
C LEU A 46 9.91 9.82 4.29
N PRO A 47 11.26 9.84 4.42
CA PRO A 47 12.12 10.55 3.50
C PRO A 47 12.16 9.88 2.12
N ASP A 48 12.15 10.68 1.06
CA ASP A 48 12.34 10.19 -0.31
C ASP A 48 13.68 9.43 -0.45
N PRO A 49 13.75 8.37 -1.28
CA PRO A 49 12.71 7.88 -2.18
C PRO A 49 11.72 6.90 -1.54
N LYS A 50 11.78 6.67 -0.22
CA LYS A 50 10.94 5.67 0.45
C LYS A 50 9.48 6.11 0.48
N SER A 51 8.59 5.22 0.09
CA SER A 51 7.17 5.50 0.05
C SER A 51 6.37 4.29 0.51
N ILE A 52 5.49 4.52 1.48
CA ILE A 52 4.49 3.54 1.89
C ILE A 52 3.12 4.20 1.79
N ARG A 53 2.19 3.59 1.05
CA ARG A 53 0.84 4.11 0.85
C ARG A 53 -0.20 3.03 1.08
N VAL A 54 -1.28 3.37 1.78
CA VAL A 54 -2.47 2.53 1.92
C VAL A 54 -3.60 3.20 1.15
N VAL A 55 -4.20 2.45 0.23
CA VAL A 55 -5.21 2.94 -0.72
C VAL A 55 -6.36 1.95 -0.79
N ARG A 56 -7.58 2.42 -1.09
CA ARG A 56 -8.65 1.52 -1.54
C ARG A 56 -8.27 0.93 -2.90
N ASN A 57 -8.67 -0.30 -3.19
CA ASN A 57 -8.52 -0.88 -4.51
C ASN A 57 -9.61 -0.38 -5.48
N LEU A 58 -9.82 0.93 -5.49
CA LEU A 58 -10.88 1.58 -6.22
C LEU A 58 -10.38 2.96 -6.64
N LEU A 59 -10.49 3.24 -7.92
CA LEU A 59 -10.35 4.57 -8.50
C LEU A 59 -11.75 5.13 -8.69
N SER A 60 -11.92 6.41 -8.40
CA SER A 60 -13.15 7.13 -8.72
C SER A 60 -12.78 8.21 -9.73
N ASP A 61 -13.12 8.02 -11.01
CA ASP A 61 -12.94 9.04 -12.04
C ASP A 61 -14.30 9.49 -12.57
N TYR A 62 -14.62 10.77 -12.39
CA TYR A 62 -15.87 11.40 -12.84
C TYR A 62 -17.19 10.66 -12.47
N GLY A 63 -17.21 9.92 -11.36
CA GLY A 63 -18.39 9.19 -10.88
C GLY A 63 -18.49 7.75 -11.37
N GLU A 64 -17.49 7.25 -12.09
CA GLU A 64 -17.30 5.84 -12.38
C GLU A 64 -16.27 5.25 -11.41
N GLU A 65 -16.64 4.15 -10.76
CA GLU A 65 -15.75 3.41 -9.86
C GLU A 65 -15.08 2.27 -10.63
N GLU A 66 -13.76 2.29 -10.74
CA GLU A 66 -12.97 1.25 -11.39
C GLU A 66 -12.04 0.56 -10.39
N VAL A 67 -11.85 -0.75 -10.51
CA VAL A 67 -10.87 -1.48 -9.68
C VAL A 67 -9.46 -1.11 -10.11
N MET A 68 -8.66 -0.58 -9.17
CA MET A 68 -7.32 -0.08 -9.48
C MET A 68 -6.34 -1.20 -9.88
N GLU A 69 -6.38 -2.34 -9.20
CA GLU A 69 -5.64 -3.55 -9.53
C GLU A 69 -6.64 -4.69 -9.82
N PRO A 70 -7.06 -4.86 -11.08
CA PRO A 70 -8.08 -5.84 -11.47
C PRO A 70 -7.71 -7.30 -11.15
N ASP A 71 -6.42 -7.63 -11.21
CA ASP A 71 -5.92 -8.97 -10.83
C ASP A 71 -6.20 -9.32 -9.35
N PHE A 72 -6.50 -8.32 -8.53
CA PHE A 72 -6.71 -8.42 -7.09
C PHE A 72 -8.02 -7.73 -6.67
N GLU A 73 -9.07 -7.79 -7.49
CA GLU A 73 -10.38 -7.19 -7.22
C GLU A 73 -11.02 -7.64 -5.89
N ASP A 74 -10.65 -8.83 -5.41
CA ASP A 74 -11.09 -9.38 -4.13
C ASP A 74 -10.41 -8.73 -2.91
N ARG A 75 -9.45 -7.83 -3.14
CA ARG A 75 -8.73 -7.07 -2.11
C ARG A 75 -9.28 -5.65 -2.06
N PRO A 76 -10.16 -5.29 -1.12
CA PRO A 76 -10.73 -3.94 -1.03
C PRO A 76 -9.69 -2.84 -0.71
N VAL A 77 -8.56 -3.23 -0.13
CA VAL A 77 -7.48 -2.31 0.28
C VAL A 77 -6.12 -2.86 -0.12
N LEU A 78 -5.24 -1.96 -0.54
CA LEU A 78 -3.89 -2.27 -0.99
C LEU A 78 -2.87 -1.43 -0.24
N LEU A 79 -1.68 -2.02 -0.06
CA LEU A 79 -0.50 -1.40 0.51
C LEU A 79 0.62 -1.39 -0.53
N PHE A 80 1.07 -0.19 -0.86
CA PHE A 80 2.15 0.07 -1.80
C PHE A 80 3.42 0.36 -1.02
N VAL A 81 4.51 -0.38 -1.28
CA VAL A 81 5.83 -0.16 -0.67
C VAL A 81 6.87 0.03 -1.77
N ASP A 82 7.57 1.19 -1.78
CA ASP A 82 8.57 1.56 -2.79
C ASP A 82 9.82 2.19 -2.14
N GLY A 83 10.97 2.06 -2.78
CA GLY A 83 12.23 2.73 -2.41
C GLY A 83 13.01 2.06 -1.26
N PHE A 84 12.75 0.79 -0.95
CA PHE A 84 13.44 0.04 0.11
C PHE A 84 14.44 -0.99 -0.46
N GLU A 85 15.74 -0.71 -0.33
CA GLU A 85 16.82 -1.62 -0.78
C GLU A 85 16.99 -2.88 0.10
N PHE A 86 16.49 -2.84 1.35
CA PHE A 86 16.54 -3.96 2.30
C PHE A 86 15.13 -4.35 2.77
N ALA A 87 14.28 -4.74 1.81
CA ALA A 87 12.88 -5.07 2.07
C ALA A 87 12.67 -6.26 3.04
N ALA A 88 13.69 -7.08 3.34
CA ALA A 88 13.48 -8.31 4.13
C ALA A 88 13.02 -8.06 5.58
N GLU A 89 13.50 -7.00 6.25
CA GLU A 89 13.06 -6.67 7.61
C GLU A 89 11.66 -6.03 7.60
N LEU A 90 11.43 -5.15 6.64
CA LEU A 90 10.12 -4.54 6.40
C LEU A 90 9.07 -5.60 6.08
N GLU A 91 9.36 -6.49 5.15
CA GLU A 91 8.51 -7.62 4.79
C GLU A 91 8.25 -8.51 6.01
N LYS A 92 9.26 -8.86 6.80
CA LYS A 92 9.05 -9.63 8.04
C LYS A 92 8.11 -8.93 9.01
N ALA A 93 8.18 -7.61 9.13
CA ALA A 93 7.26 -6.84 9.97
C ALA A 93 5.84 -6.84 9.38
N LEU A 94 5.69 -6.62 8.08
CA LEU A 94 4.41 -6.61 7.38
C LEU A 94 3.72 -7.99 7.39
N MET A 95 4.48 -9.07 7.20
CA MET A 95 3.97 -10.45 7.22
C MET A 95 3.48 -10.91 8.60
N ARG A 96 3.70 -10.12 9.66
CA ARG A 96 3.09 -10.36 10.98
C ARG A 96 1.69 -9.77 11.11
N ILE A 97 1.26 -8.92 10.17
CA ILE A 97 -0.08 -8.35 10.15
C ILE A 97 -1.05 -9.44 9.68
N PRO A 98 -2.00 -9.89 10.52
CA PRO A 98 -2.97 -10.90 10.12
C PRO A 98 -3.80 -10.45 8.92
N GLY A 99 -3.96 -11.32 7.93
CA GLY A 99 -4.76 -11.05 6.74
C GLY A 99 -4.11 -10.11 5.72
N LEU A 100 -2.84 -9.70 5.90
CA LEU A 100 -2.05 -9.00 4.89
C LEU A 100 -1.21 -10.01 4.08
N GLU A 101 -1.33 -9.95 2.76
CA GLU A 101 -0.62 -10.85 1.86
C GLU A 101 0.22 -10.05 0.85
N LEU A 102 1.42 -10.53 0.54
CA LEU A 102 2.21 -10.04 -0.58
C LEU A 102 1.58 -10.54 -1.89
N LEU A 103 1.15 -9.61 -2.74
CA LEU A 103 0.46 -9.89 -4.00
C LEU A 103 1.41 -9.88 -5.21
N ARG A 104 2.34 -8.91 -5.25
CA ARG A 104 3.23 -8.70 -6.40
C ARG A 104 4.53 -8.04 -5.98
N ARG A 105 5.66 -8.47 -6.57
CA ARG A 105 6.91 -7.70 -6.58
C ARG A 105 7.25 -7.31 -8.01
N LYS A 106 7.55 -6.03 -8.24
CA LYS A 106 8.04 -5.55 -9.53
C LYS A 106 9.32 -4.74 -9.32
N ALA A 107 10.37 -5.11 -10.05
CA ALA A 107 11.45 -4.20 -10.36
C ALA A 107 10.89 -3.14 -11.32
N ARG A 108 10.91 -1.87 -10.93
CA ARG A 108 10.62 -0.76 -11.84
C ARG A 108 11.76 -0.75 -12.88
N PRO A 109 11.48 -0.86 -14.18
CA PRO A 109 12.51 -0.66 -15.19
C PRO A 109 13.04 0.77 -15.06
N ASP A 110 14.36 0.91 -15.14
CA ASP A 110 15.08 2.20 -15.11
C ASP A 110 14.57 3.18 -16.17
#